data_AF-A0A3N3ZWZ3-F1
#
_entry.id   AF-A0A3N3ZWZ3-F1
#
_cell.length_a   1.000
_cell.length_b   1.000
_cell.length_c   1.000
_cell.angle_alpha   90.00
_cell.angle_beta   90.00
_cell.angle_gamma   90.00
#
_symmetry.space_group_name_H-M   'P 1'
#
loop_
_entity.id
_entity.type
_entity.pdbx_description
1 polymer ?
#
loop_
_entity_poly.entity_id
_entity_poly.type
_entity_poly.pdbx_seq_one_letter_code
_entity_poly.pdbx_strand_id
1 'polypeptide(L)'
;MHTLVALDSLGPTQTAALLRPTERAALLQGVADGVAYLLPQELSVRVVTDMVTGSRHSPLPTRARVVDTVADISRVPEVLRHLDQVLAVGNYLAPGAAAYRWACATGARFTVVQHGLLAHQVPPLPAQSHLLAFTERDADWWRAGRTDVTTTTVGSQLLWEAARGVGTPEEPSRPGAGTGAGTGAGAGTGADGAATTFDPGVFLGQLHGAELARRDAARAALTYCRATGAVYRPHPAETDKLSRMTHAVWQRQGLTIGSSATPLARTTGPVAAVFSTGVLEAAAAGRPAWVTHPAPPAWLLEFWDRYGMTRWQPGTDPTPTLALPEPTTEPATAIAAHLFPGAAPHTERDSGSSSHHPGPNTLRPRGGQP
;
A
#
# COMPACT_ATOMS: atom_id res chain seq x y z
N MET A 1 -22.96 -8.06 -8.86
CA MET A 1 -21.55 -8.03 -8.43
C MET A 1 -21.51 -8.60 -7.03
N HIS A 2 -20.60 -9.53 -6.76
CA HIS A 2 -20.48 -10.15 -5.44
C HIS A 2 -19.42 -9.47 -4.57
N THR A 3 -18.47 -8.77 -5.19
CA THR A 3 -17.38 -8.07 -4.47
C THR A 3 -17.37 -6.59 -4.83
N LEU A 4 -17.27 -5.73 -3.82
CA LEU A 4 -17.05 -4.31 -3.98
C LEU A 4 -15.70 -3.91 -3.36
N VAL A 5 -14.89 -3.17 -4.11
CA VAL A 5 -13.63 -2.59 -3.64
C VAL A 5 -13.82 -1.08 -3.52
N ALA A 6 -13.80 -0.55 -2.31
CA ALA A 6 -13.92 0.88 -2.06
C ALA A 6 -12.52 1.49 -1.87
N LEU A 7 -12.14 2.36 -2.81
CA LEU A 7 -10.89 3.12 -2.74
C LEU A 7 -11.20 4.58 -2.48
N ASP A 8 -10.41 5.22 -1.63
CA ASP A 8 -10.44 6.67 -1.43
C ASP A 8 -9.41 7.39 -2.32
N SER A 9 -8.40 6.66 -2.79
CA SER A 9 -7.39 7.19 -3.71
C SER A 9 -6.72 6.07 -4.50
N LEU A 10 -5.96 6.44 -5.54
CA LEU A 10 -5.04 5.53 -6.23
C LEU A 10 -3.60 5.67 -5.71
N GLY A 11 -3.45 6.18 -4.49
CA GLY A 11 -2.15 6.33 -3.87
C GLY A 11 -1.46 4.96 -3.67
N PRO A 12 -0.12 4.95 -3.53
CA PRO A 12 0.64 3.71 -3.44
C PRO A 12 0.15 2.72 -2.39
N THR A 13 -0.23 3.22 -1.21
CA THR A 13 -0.71 2.40 -0.09
C THR A 13 -2.03 1.70 -0.38
N GLN A 14 -3.01 2.40 -0.96
CA GLN A 14 -4.31 1.80 -1.30
C GLN A 14 -4.21 0.90 -2.54
N THR A 15 -3.36 1.25 -3.51
CA THR A 15 -3.05 0.38 -4.65
C THR A 15 -2.48 -0.96 -4.16
N ALA A 16 -1.48 -0.92 -3.28
CA ALA A 16 -0.89 -2.12 -2.69
C ALA A 16 -1.90 -2.92 -1.84
N ALA A 17 -2.74 -2.25 -1.05
CA ALA A 17 -3.67 -2.90 -0.13
C ALA A 17 -4.95 -3.44 -0.79
N LEU A 18 -5.44 -2.81 -1.87
CA LEU A 18 -6.76 -3.10 -2.44
C LEU A 18 -6.70 -3.54 -3.91
N LEU A 19 -5.91 -2.86 -4.75
CA LEU A 19 -5.85 -3.20 -6.18
C LEU A 19 -4.98 -4.44 -6.44
N ARG A 20 -3.78 -4.51 -5.86
CA ARG A 20 -2.88 -5.67 -6.02
C ARG A 20 -3.55 -7.01 -5.67
N PRO A 21 -4.29 -7.13 -4.55
CA PRO A 21 -5.04 -8.36 -4.28
C PRO A 21 -6.05 -8.72 -5.36
N THR A 22 -6.79 -7.74 -5.90
CA THR A 22 -7.79 -8.00 -6.95
C THR A 22 -7.14 -8.39 -8.28
N GLU A 23 -5.99 -7.81 -8.62
CA GLU A 23 -5.17 -8.22 -9.77
C GLU A 23 -4.67 -9.66 -9.59
N ARG A 24 -4.18 -10.01 -8.39
CA ARG A 24 -3.74 -11.38 -8.07
C ARG A 24 -4.90 -12.37 -8.14
N ALA A 25 -6.07 -12.03 -7.63
CA ALA A 25 -7.27 -12.86 -7.74
C ALA A 25 -7.66 -13.10 -9.20
N ALA A 26 -7.66 -12.05 -10.04
CA ALA A 26 -7.95 -12.18 -11.46
C ALA A 26 -6.96 -13.12 -12.18
N LEU A 27 -5.66 -13.01 -11.87
CA LEU A 27 -4.61 -13.86 -12.46
C LEU A 27 -4.67 -15.31 -12.00
N LEU A 28 -4.86 -15.54 -10.70
CA LEU A 28 -4.77 -16.87 -10.09
C LEU A 28 -6.06 -17.67 -10.23
N GLN A 29 -7.20 -16.98 -10.33
CA GLN A 29 -8.50 -17.60 -10.11
C GLN A 29 -9.53 -17.27 -11.20
N GLY A 30 -9.20 -16.39 -12.16
CA GLY A 30 -10.14 -15.96 -13.20
C GLY A 30 -11.29 -15.09 -12.68
N VAL A 31 -11.21 -14.58 -11.45
CA VAL A 31 -12.31 -13.90 -10.72
C VAL A 31 -12.46 -12.41 -11.14
N ALA A 32 -12.12 -12.07 -12.38
CA ALA A 32 -12.33 -10.71 -12.87
C ALA A 32 -13.83 -10.35 -12.98
N ASP A 33 -14.68 -11.37 -13.22
CA ASP A 33 -16.11 -11.19 -13.32
C ASP A 33 -16.74 -11.12 -11.91
N GLY A 34 -17.55 -10.08 -11.66
CA GLY A 34 -18.28 -9.93 -10.39
C GLY A 34 -17.64 -8.97 -9.38
N VAL A 35 -16.50 -8.37 -9.69
CA VAL A 35 -15.85 -7.30 -8.91
C VAL A 35 -16.26 -5.92 -9.43
N ALA A 36 -16.63 -5.04 -8.51
CA ALA A 36 -16.90 -3.63 -8.79
C ALA A 36 -16.03 -2.70 -7.92
N TYR A 37 -15.80 -1.48 -8.40
CA TYR A 37 -14.96 -0.48 -7.74
C TYR A 37 -15.78 0.76 -7.41
N LEU A 38 -15.66 1.24 -6.18
CA LEU A 38 -16.23 2.51 -5.74
C LEU A 38 -15.08 3.50 -5.49
N LEU A 39 -15.16 4.66 -6.14
CA LEU A 39 -14.13 5.70 -6.12
C LEU A 39 -14.76 7.05 -5.72
N PRO A 40 -14.00 8.04 -5.23
CA PRO A 40 -14.49 9.41 -5.14
C PRO A 40 -14.92 9.92 -6.51
N GLN A 41 -15.90 10.83 -6.55
CA GLN A 41 -16.54 11.26 -7.79
C GLN A 41 -15.54 11.80 -8.82
N GLU A 42 -14.58 12.63 -8.39
CA GLU A 42 -13.57 13.24 -9.25
C GLU A 42 -12.65 12.18 -9.88
N LEU A 43 -12.34 11.14 -9.10
CA LEU A 43 -11.54 10.02 -9.55
C LEU A 43 -12.33 9.11 -10.48
N SER A 44 -13.60 8.85 -10.17
CA SER A 44 -14.51 8.05 -11.01
C SER A 44 -14.59 8.63 -12.42
N VAL A 45 -14.84 9.94 -12.55
CA VAL A 45 -14.93 10.62 -13.85
C VAL A 45 -13.64 10.46 -14.66
N ARG A 46 -12.47 10.64 -14.02
CA ARG A 46 -11.17 10.47 -14.67
C ARG A 46 -10.97 9.04 -15.16
N VAL A 47 -11.16 8.05 -14.29
CA VAL A 47 -10.92 6.63 -14.61
C VAL A 47 -11.89 6.15 -15.69
N VAL A 48 -13.17 6.50 -15.61
CA VAL A 48 -14.17 6.13 -16.63
C VAL A 48 -13.82 6.77 -17.96
N THR A 49 -13.36 8.03 -17.97
CA THR A 49 -12.91 8.70 -19.20
C THR A 49 -11.71 7.99 -19.82
N ASP A 50 -10.70 7.60 -19.02
CA ASP A 50 -9.53 6.86 -19.50
C ASP A 50 -9.91 5.49 -20.08
N MET A 51 -10.86 4.79 -19.45
CA MET A 51 -11.39 3.51 -19.94
C MET A 51 -12.14 3.66 -21.26
N VAL A 52 -13.01 4.66 -21.40
CA VAL A 52 -13.80 4.91 -22.62
C VAL A 52 -12.93 5.35 -23.78
N THR A 53 -11.92 6.18 -23.51
CA THR A 53 -10.99 6.70 -24.54
C THR A 53 -9.92 5.70 -24.96
N GLY A 54 -9.87 4.52 -24.34
CA GLY A 54 -8.88 3.48 -24.65
C GLY A 54 -7.45 3.88 -24.27
N SER A 55 -7.29 4.83 -23.34
CA SER A 55 -5.99 5.21 -22.82
C SER A 55 -5.36 4.00 -22.12
N ARG A 56 -4.13 3.62 -22.50
CA ARG A 56 -3.39 2.47 -21.94
C ARG A 56 -3.01 2.60 -20.46
N HIS A 57 -3.55 3.59 -19.76
CA HIS A 57 -3.15 3.97 -18.40
C HIS A 57 -4.26 3.77 -17.36
N SER A 58 -5.36 3.06 -17.69
CA SER A 58 -6.35 2.73 -16.66
C SER A 58 -5.67 1.93 -15.54
N PRO A 59 -5.72 2.41 -14.29
CA PRO A 59 -5.10 1.74 -13.15
C PRO A 59 -5.96 0.59 -12.62
N LEU A 60 -7.17 0.39 -13.17
CA LEU A 60 -8.06 -0.70 -12.81
C LEU A 60 -7.90 -1.89 -13.76
N PRO A 61 -8.12 -3.13 -13.29
CA PRO A 61 -8.07 -4.33 -14.13
C PRO A 61 -9.02 -4.28 -15.33
N THR A 62 -8.66 -4.97 -16.41
CA THR A 62 -9.50 -5.14 -17.61
C THR A 62 -10.85 -5.73 -17.20
N ARG A 63 -11.97 -5.11 -17.62
CA ARG A 63 -13.37 -5.40 -17.24
C ARG A 63 -13.83 -4.89 -15.87
N ALA A 64 -13.05 -4.04 -15.20
CA ALA A 64 -13.49 -3.34 -14.00
C ALA A 64 -14.84 -2.63 -14.24
N ARG A 65 -15.78 -2.79 -13.30
CA ARG A 65 -17.00 -2.00 -13.26
C ARG A 65 -16.89 -0.94 -12.19
N VAL A 66 -16.99 0.33 -12.58
CA VAL A 66 -17.04 1.44 -11.63
C VAL A 66 -18.50 1.65 -11.22
N VAL A 67 -18.74 1.71 -9.91
CA VAL A 67 -20.03 2.10 -9.32
C VAL A 67 -19.91 3.59 -9.00
N ASP A 68 -20.81 4.38 -9.58
CA ASP A 68 -20.87 5.80 -9.24
C ASP A 68 -21.16 5.98 -7.75
N THR A 69 -20.43 6.90 -7.11
CA THR A 69 -20.82 7.43 -5.80
C THR A 69 -22.21 8.02 -5.92
N VAL A 70 -23.21 7.25 -5.50
CA VAL A 70 -24.62 7.66 -5.59
C VAL A 70 -24.81 8.88 -4.69
N ALA A 71 -25.49 9.91 -5.21
CA ALA A 71 -25.91 11.07 -4.41
C ALA A 71 -26.75 10.66 -3.19
N ASP A 72 -27.38 9.49 -3.24
CA ASP A 72 -28.11 8.86 -2.15
C ASP A 72 -27.46 7.53 -1.74
N ILE A 73 -26.59 7.59 -0.73
CA ILE A 73 -25.95 6.42 -0.13
C ILE A 73 -26.92 5.52 0.65
N SER A 74 -28.18 5.94 0.86
CA SER A 74 -29.18 5.16 1.61
C SER A 74 -29.71 3.96 0.82
N ARG A 75 -29.55 3.96 -0.51
CA ARG A 75 -30.01 2.88 -1.39
C ARG A 75 -28.84 2.08 -1.92
N VAL A 76 -28.96 0.76 -1.86
CA VAL A 76 -28.01 -0.16 -2.50
C VAL A 76 -28.20 -0.07 -4.02
N PRO A 77 -27.15 0.21 -4.81
CA PRO A 77 -27.22 0.18 -6.26
C PRO A 77 -27.69 -1.18 -6.79
N GLU A 78 -28.49 -1.19 -7.87
CA GLU A 78 -29.02 -2.41 -8.51
C GLU A 78 -27.92 -3.47 -8.76
N VAL A 79 -26.77 -3.01 -9.26
CA VAL A 79 -25.63 -3.87 -9.61
C VAL A 79 -24.99 -4.58 -8.39
N LEU A 80 -25.30 -4.09 -7.18
CA LEU A 80 -24.82 -4.59 -5.89
C LEU A 80 -25.89 -5.35 -5.09
N ARG A 81 -27.05 -5.70 -5.68
CA ARG A 81 -28.09 -6.48 -4.98
C ARG A 81 -27.63 -7.84 -4.45
N HIS A 82 -26.61 -8.42 -5.06
CA HIS A 82 -26.00 -9.70 -4.68
C HIS A 82 -24.59 -9.49 -4.10
N LEU A 83 -24.39 -8.40 -3.37
CA LEU A 83 -23.10 -8.10 -2.74
C LEU A 83 -22.87 -9.05 -1.56
N ASP A 84 -21.81 -9.83 -1.63
CA ASP A 84 -21.41 -10.80 -0.60
C ASP A 84 -20.26 -10.29 0.26
N GLN A 85 -19.40 -9.42 -0.30
CA GLN A 85 -18.24 -8.88 0.41
C GLN A 85 -17.77 -7.52 -0.08
N VAL A 86 -17.18 -6.77 0.84
CA VAL A 86 -16.56 -5.46 0.60
C VAL A 86 -15.11 -5.49 1.07
N LEU A 87 -14.23 -4.88 0.27
CA LEU A 87 -12.85 -4.57 0.63
C LEU A 87 -12.66 -3.06 0.70
N ALA A 88 -12.17 -2.54 1.82
CA ALA A 88 -11.92 -1.12 2.02
C ALA A 88 -10.76 -0.90 3.00
N VAL A 89 -10.25 0.34 3.11
CA VAL A 89 -9.29 0.71 4.17
C VAL A 89 -9.96 1.18 5.47
N GLY A 90 -11.30 1.26 5.47
CA GLY A 90 -12.12 1.72 6.58
C GLY A 90 -13.45 2.28 6.07
N ASN A 91 -14.20 2.95 6.94
CA ASN A 91 -15.48 3.59 6.60
C ASN A 91 -15.55 5.08 6.98
N TYR A 92 -14.39 5.72 7.19
CA TYR A 92 -14.26 7.10 7.64
C TYR A 92 -14.24 8.14 6.51
N LEU A 93 -14.07 7.70 5.26
CA LEU A 93 -14.20 8.51 4.05
C LEU A 93 -15.41 8.06 3.22
N ALA A 94 -15.83 8.90 2.27
CA ALA A 94 -17.11 8.74 1.58
C ALA A 94 -17.28 7.38 0.86
N PRO A 95 -16.30 6.86 0.08
CA PRO A 95 -16.41 5.53 -0.53
C PRO A 95 -16.58 4.43 0.52
N GLY A 96 -15.70 4.37 1.52
CA GLY A 96 -15.78 3.38 2.60
C GLY A 96 -17.08 3.45 3.41
N ALA A 97 -17.57 4.67 3.68
CA ALA A 97 -18.81 4.89 4.42
C ALA A 97 -20.04 4.37 3.66
N ALA A 98 -20.13 4.65 2.37
CA ALA A 98 -21.20 4.14 1.51
C ALA A 98 -21.13 2.60 1.40
N ALA A 99 -19.93 2.07 1.15
CA ALA A 99 -19.71 0.63 1.03
C ALA A 99 -20.07 -0.12 2.33
N TYR A 100 -19.76 0.45 3.49
CA TYR A 100 -20.13 -0.13 4.78
C TYR A 100 -21.64 -0.15 4.99
N ARG A 101 -22.34 0.93 4.66
CA ARG A 101 -23.81 0.98 4.72
C ARG A 101 -24.46 -0.06 3.82
N TRP A 102 -23.95 -0.20 2.60
CA TRP A 102 -24.46 -1.22 1.67
C TRP A 102 -24.17 -2.64 2.15
N ALA A 103 -22.99 -2.88 2.73
CA ALA A 103 -22.68 -4.17 3.34
C ALA A 103 -23.64 -4.52 4.48
N CYS A 104 -23.95 -3.55 5.36
CA CYS A 104 -24.96 -3.76 6.41
C CYS A 104 -26.36 -4.05 5.83
N ALA A 105 -26.74 -3.37 4.74
CA ALA A 105 -28.05 -3.54 4.12
C ALA A 105 -28.22 -4.88 3.40
N THR A 106 -27.14 -5.45 2.85
CA THR A 106 -27.17 -6.74 2.13
C THR A 106 -26.72 -7.92 2.99
N GLY A 107 -26.18 -7.68 4.18
CA GLY A 107 -25.53 -8.71 5.00
C GLY A 107 -24.15 -9.13 4.47
N ALA A 108 -23.53 -8.34 3.60
CA ALA A 108 -22.20 -8.61 3.08
C ALA A 108 -21.13 -8.51 4.16
N ARG A 109 -20.08 -9.33 4.04
CA ARG A 109 -18.88 -9.21 4.89
C ARG A 109 -18.14 -7.92 4.58
N PHE A 110 -17.85 -7.10 5.60
CA PHE A 110 -17.01 -5.91 5.44
C PHE A 110 -15.58 -6.18 5.93
N THR A 111 -14.62 -6.17 5.00
CA THR A 111 -13.21 -6.41 5.29
C THR A 111 -12.41 -5.12 5.17
N VAL A 112 -11.76 -4.74 6.27
CA VAL A 112 -10.79 -3.64 6.34
C VAL A 112 -9.40 -4.18 6.06
N VAL A 113 -8.67 -3.56 5.14
CA VAL A 113 -7.25 -3.85 4.88
C VAL A 113 -6.40 -2.71 5.40
N GLN A 114 -5.46 -3.00 6.30
CA GLN A 114 -4.47 -2.03 6.70
C GLN A 114 -3.66 -1.59 5.48
N HIS A 115 -3.58 -0.28 5.26
CA HIS A 115 -2.85 0.28 4.11
C HIS A 115 -1.62 1.12 4.52
N GLY A 116 -1.58 1.57 5.78
CA GLY A 116 -0.49 2.38 6.31
C GLY A 116 -0.21 2.06 7.78
N LEU A 117 0.75 2.76 8.35
CA LEU A 117 1.09 2.64 9.76
C LEU A 117 0.01 3.31 10.62
N LEU A 118 -0.28 2.73 11.77
CA LEU A 118 -1.40 3.11 12.62
C LEU A 118 -0.96 4.20 13.62
N ALA A 119 -1.17 5.47 13.26
CA ALA A 119 -0.98 6.57 14.20
C ALA A 119 -2.10 6.61 15.27
N HIS A 120 -1.89 7.34 16.35
CA HIS A 120 -2.81 7.38 17.50
C HIS A 120 -4.22 7.90 17.18
N GLN A 121 -4.38 8.63 16.06
CA GLN A 121 -5.67 9.18 15.61
C GLN A 121 -6.34 8.31 14.54
N VAL A 122 -5.83 7.10 14.25
CA VAL A 122 -6.46 6.27 13.23
C VAL A 122 -7.93 6.03 13.59
N PRO A 123 -8.86 6.18 12.63
CA PRO A 123 -10.26 5.95 12.90
C PRO A 123 -10.52 4.52 13.41
N PRO A 124 -11.54 4.34 14.27
CA PRO A 124 -11.89 3.01 14.77
C PRO A 124 -12.35 2.11 13.62
N LEU A 125 -12.16 0.81 13.79
CA LEU A 125 -12.69 -0.20 12.87
C LEU A 125 -14.24 -0.16 12.86
N PRO A 126 -14.89 -0.42 11.72
CA PRO A 126 -16.34 -0.57 11.67
C PRO A 126 -16.83 -1.68 12.61
N ALA A 127 -18.11 -1.65 12.99
CA ALA A 127 -18.71 -2.75 13.76
C ALA A 127 -18.76 -4.03 12.93
N GLN A 128 -18.51 -5.18 13.56
CA GLN A 128 -18.62 -6.51 12.95
C GLN A 128 -17.76 -6.71 11.69
N SER A 129 -16.65 -5.98 11.55
CA SER A 129 -15.74 -6.10 10.41
C SER A 129 -14.70 -7.21 10.59
N HIS A 130 -14.08 -7.62 9.48
CA HIS A 130 -12.85 -8.38 9.48
C HIS A 130 -11.66 -7.46 9.16
N LEU A 131 -10.56 -7.52 9.90
CA LEU A 131 -9.34 -6.75 9.66
C LEU A 131 -8.23 -7.66 9.08
N LEU A 132 -7.66 -7.25 7.95
CA LEU A 132 -6.43 -7.78 7.41
C LEU A 132 -5.27 -6.84 7.80
N ALA A 133 -4.46 -7.25 8.77
CA ALA A 133 -3.42 -6.44 9.39
C ALA A 133 -2.02 -6.82 8.88
N PHE A 134 -1.07 -5.89 8.99
CA PHE A 134 0.33 -6.15 8.65
C PHE A 134 0.97 -7.12 9.64
N THR A 135 0.71 -6.95 10.94
CA THR A 135 1.24 -7.79 12.02
C THR A 135 0.14 -8.11 13.04
N GLU A 136 0.37 -9.12 13.87
CA GLU A 136 -0.51 -9.40 15.02
C GLU A 136 -0.57 -8.21 15.98
N ARG A 137 0.56 -7.53 16.18
CA ARG A 137 0.65 -6.33 17.02
C ARG A 137 -0.20 -5.18 16.49
N ASP A 138 -0.28 -5.01 15.17
CA ASP A 138 -1.19 -4.04 14.54
C ASP A 138 -2.66 -4.44 14.74
N ALA A 139 -2.97 -5.72 14.55
CA ALA A 139 -4.31 -6.25 14.73
C ALA A 139 -4.82 -6.01 16.15
N ASP A 140 -4.02 -6.35 17.16
CA ASP A 140 -4.38 -6.16 18.57
C ASP A 140 -4.54 -4.69 18.93
N TRP A 141 -3.62 -3.84 18.46
CA TRP A 141 -3.65 -2.41 18.74
C TRP A 141 -4.89 -1.74 18.12
N TRP A 142 -5.21 -2.02 16.85
CA TRP A 142 -6.34 -1.36 16.18
C TRP A 142 -7.70 -1.90 16.67
N ARG A 143 -7.76 -3.20 16.98
CA ARG A 143 -8.94 -3.84 17.57
C ARG A 143 -9.23 -3.28 18.96
N ALA A 144 -8.20 -2.88 19.71
CA ALA A 144 -8.33 -2.28 21.04
C ALA A 144 -9.25 -3.10 21.99
N GLY A 145 -9.09 -4.42 21.97
CA GLY A 145 -9.86 -5.35 22.82
C GLY A 145 -11.29 -5.67 22.35
N ARG A 146 -11.76 -5.09 21.25
CA ARG A 146 -13.08 -5.39 20.69
C ARG A 146 -13.19 -6.83 20.20
N THR A 147 -14.24 -7.53 20.62
CA THR A 147 -14.49 -8.92 20.24
C THR A 147 -15.37 -9.06 19.01
N ASP A 148 -16.04 -7.99 18.58
CA ASP A 148 -16.87 -7.99 17.38
C ASP A 148 -16.05 -7.85 16.09
N VAL A 149 -14.77 -7.49 16.18
CA VAL A 149 -13.85 -7.43 15.04
C VAL A 149 -12.98 -8.68 15.03
N THR A 150 -13.01 -9.38 13.90
CA THR A 150 -12.12 -10.53 13.64
C THR A 150 -10.89 -10.07 12.87
N THR A 151 -9.77 -10.80 12.96
CA THR A 151 -8.48 -10.34 12.42
C THR A 151 -7.73 -11.48 11.72
N THR A 152 -7.00 -11.17 10.64
CA THR A 152 -6.01 -12.04 10.00
C THR A 152 -4.74 -11.24 9.72
N THR A 153 -3.57 -11.80 10.03
CA THR A 153 -2.28 -11.20 9.68
C THR A 153 -1.89 -11.60 8.26
N VAL A 154 -1.67 -10.60 7.39
CA VAL A 154 -1.36 -10.82 5.97
C VAL A 154 -0.05 -10.16 5.51
N GLY A 155 0.59 -9.36 6.36
CA GLY A 155 1.75 -8.57 5.98
C GLY A 155 1.40 -7.33 5.14
N SER A 156 2.43 -6.59 4.70
CA SER A 156 2.25 -5.38 3.88
C SER A 156 2.72 -5.63 2.46
N GLN A 157 1.81 -5.57 1.48
CA GLN A 157 2.17 -5.68 0.06
C GLN A 157 3.16 -4.58 -0.35
N LEU A 158 3.02 -3.39 0.23
CA LEU A 158 3.93 -2.27 -0.03
C LEU A 158 5.36 -2.60 0.40
N LEU A 159 5.55 -3.19 1.59
CA LEU A 159 6.87 -3.58 2.08
C LEU A 159 7.43 -4.80 1.31
N TRP A 160 6.55 -5.73 0.92
CA TRP A 160 6.92 -6.87 0.06
C TRP A 160 7.49 -6.44 -1.29
N GLU A 161 6.86 -5.43 -1.92
CA GLU A 161 7.32 -4.83 -3.19
C GLU A 161 8.63 -4.07 -2.99
N ALA A 162 8.75 -3.28 -1.90
CA ALA A 162 9.95 -2.54 -1.56
C ALA A 162 11.18 -3.46 -1.37
N ALA A 163 11.02 -4.60 -0.69
CA ALA A 163 12.07 -5.60 -0.52
C ALA A 163 12.59 -6.20 -1.83
N ARG A 164 11.77 -6.17 -2.89
CA ARG A 164 12.10 -6.70 -4.22
C ARG A 164 12.57 -5.61 -5.19
N GLY A 165 12.70 -4.37 -4.74
CA GLY A 165 13.02 -3.23 -5.61
C GLY A 165 11.93 -2.90 -6.62
N VAL A 166 10.70 -3.41 -6.44
CA VAL A 166 9.56 -3.07 -7.26
C VAL A 166 9.04 -1.73 -6.77
N GLY A 167 9.46 -0.64 -7.43
CA GLY A 167 8.95 0.69 -7.12
C GLY A 167 7.44 0.78 -7.37
N THR A 168 6.72 1.47 -6.49
CA THR A 168 5.29 1.77 -6.69
C THR A 168 5.08 2.58 -7.97
N PRO A 169 3.99 2.32 -8.75
CA PRO A 169 3.67 3.11 -9.93
C PRO A 169 3.53 4.60 -9.62
N GLU A 170 3.96 5.41 -10.59
CA GLU A 170 3.92 6.88 -10.56
C GLU A 170 2.47 7.39 -10.41
N GLU A 171 2.24 8.34 -9.48
CA GLU A 171 0.99 9.10 -9.47
C GLU A 171 1.02 10.05 -10.69
N PRO A 172 -0.03 10.12 -11.54
CA PRO A 172 0.03 10.94 -12.74
C PRO A 172 0.24 12.41 -12.38
N SER A 173 1.46 12.89 -12.63
CA SER A 173 1.87 14.27 -12.41
C SER A 173 1.07 15.20 -13.32
N ARG A 174 0.61 16.34 -12.78
CA ARG A 174 0.14 17.47 -13.61
C ARG A 174 1.31 17.96 -14.50
N PRO A 175 1.08 18.34 -15.76
CA PRO A 175 2.16 18.78 -16.64
C PRO A 175 2.73 20.12 -16.17
N GLY A 176 4.04 20.16 -15.90
CA GLY A 176 4.76 21.38 -15.54
C GLY A 176 6.27 21.21 -15.36
N ALA A 177 7.03 21.55 -16.41
CA ALA A 177 8.39 22.11 -16.45
C ALA A 177 9.58 21.38 -15.76
N GLY A 178 10.35 20.64 -16.56
CA GLY A 178 11.70 21.09 -16.96
C GLY A 178 12.91 20.91 -16.00
N THR A 179 13.79 20.00 -16.43
CA THR A 179 15.28 20.04 -16.42
C THR A 179 16.08 19.75 -15.15
N GLY A 180 17.11 18.91 -15.33
CA GLY A 180 18.26 18.77 -14.43
C GLY A 180 18.95 17.40 -14.50
N ALA A 181 19.68 17.12 -15.58
CA ALA A 181 20.56 15.95 -15.68
C ALA A 181 21.85 16.21 -14.86
N GLY A 182 22.16 15.31 -13.93
CA GLY A 182 23.42 15.32 -13.17
C GLY A 182 24.18 14.01 -13.41
N THR A 183 25.27 14.10 -14.16
CA THR A 183 26.28 13.05 -14.35
C THR A 183 27.33 13.16 -13.25
N GLY A 184 27.87 12.02 -12.79
CA GLY A 184 29.01 12.00 -11.88
C GLY A 184 29.51 10.59 -11.58
N ALA A 185 30.51 10.15 -12.34
CA ALA A 185 31.34 8.99 -12.04
C ALA A 185 32.54 9.43 -11.19
N GLY A 186 33.04 8.57 -10.29
CA GLY A 186 34.31 8.79 -9.60
C GLY A 186 34.60 7.77 -8.50
N ALA A 187 35.54 6.87 -8.77
CA ALA A 187 36.01 5.78 -7.92
C ALA A 187 36.80 6.27 -6.68
N GLY A 188 36.74 5.49 -5.61
CA GLY A 188 37.48 5.72 -4.37
C GLY A 188 38.83 5.00 -4.31
N THR A 189 39.66 5.46 -3.37
CA THR A 189 40.74 4.69 -2.73
C THR A 189 40.99 5.23 -1.31
N GLY A 190 41.21 4.30 -0.36
CA GLY A 190 42.03 4.52 0.84
C GLY A 190 41.27 4.71 2.16
N ALA A 191 41.37 3.70 3.03
CA ALA A 191 40.74 3.59 4.34
C ALA A 191 41.47 4.36 5.44
N ASP A 192 40.70 4.84 6.44
CA ASP A 192 40.98 4.65 7.89
C ASP A 192 39.80 5.19 8.72
N GLY A 193 39.22 4.33 9.58
CA GLY A 193 38.27 4.70 10.65
C GLY A 193 36.90 5.28 10.22
N ALA A 194 36.41 4.95 9.03
CA ALA A 194 35.28 5.66 8.42
C ALA A 194 33.94 5.43 9.15
N ALA A 195 33.44 6.47 9.82
CA ALA A 195 32.00 6.68 9.90
C ALA A 195 31.45 6.47 8.48
N THR A 196 30.47 5.58 8.30
CA THR A 196 29.88 5.34 6.99
C THR A 196 29.29 6.66 6.49
N THR A 197 30.03 7.38 5.65
CA THR A 197 29.55 8.61 5.02
C THR A 197 28.56 8.19 3.95
N PHE A 198 27.30 8.10 4.34
CA PHE A 198 26.23 7.93 3.38
C PHE A 198 26.10 9.21 2.54
N ASP A 199 25.58 9.06 1.31
CA ASP A 199 25.00 10.19 0.58
C ASP A 199 24.04 10.96 1.52
N PRO A 200 23.83 12.28 1.31
CA PRO A 200 23.04 13.11 2.23
C PRO A 200 21.64 12.56 2.54
N GLY A 201 21.10 11.71 1.67
CA GLY A 201 19.83 11.03 1.89
C GLY A 201 18.65 11.99 1.80
N VAL A 202 17.50 11.54 2.31
CA VAL A 202 16.24 12.26 2.22
C VAL A 202 15.50 12.29 3.54
N PHE A 203 14.83 13.40 3.80
CA PHE A 203 13.84 13.52 4.87
C PHE A 203 12.43 13.56 4.27
N LEU A 204 11.57 12.63 4.64
CA LEU A 204 10.20 12.55 4.15
C LEU A 204 9.31 13.54 4.89
N GLY A 205 8.73 14.48 4.14
CA GLY A 205 7.85 15.52 4.61
C GLY A 205 6.52 14.98 5.13
N GLN A 206 6.05 15.57 6.21
CA GLN A 206 4.78 15.22 6.86
C GLN A 206 4.08 16.47 7.43
N LEU A 207 4.28 17.66 6.83
CA LEU A 207 3.71 18.91 7.35
C LEU A 207 2.17 18.98 7.27
N HIS A 208 1.57 18.09 6.47
CA HIS A 208 0.12 17.97 6.30
C HIS A 208 -0.53 17.06 7.36
N GLY A 209 0.26 16.24 8.08
CA GLY A 209 -0.27 15.29 9.06
C GLY A 209 -0.96 16.01 10.22
N ALA A 210 -2.15 15.55 10.59
CA ALA A 210 -2.93 16.11 11.69
C ALA A 210 -2.47 15.58 13.06
N GLU A 211 -1.74 14.46 13.06
CA GLU A 211 -1.34 13.70 14.24
C GLU A 211 -0.24 14.39 15.05
N LEU A 212 0.54 15.25 14.41
CA LEU A 212 1.59 16.03 15.05
C LEU A 212 1.44 17.50 14.70
N ALA A 213 1.67 18.38 15.68
CA ALA A 213 1.64 19.81 15.40
C ALA A 213 2.68 20.14 14.31
N ARG A 214 2.26 20.90 13.29
CA ARG A 214 3.10 21.28 12.15
C ARG A 214 4.47 21.84 12.55
N ARG A 215 4.51 22.63 13.63
CA ARG A 215 5.76 23.20 14.17
C ARG A 215 6.76 22.13 14.62
N ASP A 216 6.27 21.01 15.13
CA ASP A 216 7.08 19.92 15.68
C ASP A 216 7.60 19.04 14.54
N ALA A 217 6.75 18.73 13.55
CA ALA A 217 7.17 18.10 12.29
C ALA A 217 8.22 18.95 11.54
N ALA A 218 7.99 20.26 11.45
CA ALA A 218 8.92 21.23 10.87
C ALA A 218 10.26 21.26 11.61
N ARG A 219 10.24 21.23 12.95
CA ARG A 219 11.45 21.21 13.76
C ARG A 219 12.24 19.92 13.55
N ALA A 220 11.58 18.77 13.53
CA ALA A 220 12.23 17.48 13.26
C ALA A 220 12.92 17.47 11.89
N ALA A 221 12.22 17.92 10.84
CA ALA A 221 12.78 18.05 9.49
C ALA A 221 14.00 18.96 9.44
N LEU A 222 13.89 20.17 10.01
CA LEU A 222 14.99 21.14 10.07
C LEU A 222 16.21 20.59 10.81
N THR A 223 16.00 19.94 11.96
CA THR A 223 17.08 19.37 12.77
C THR A 223 17.83 18.30 11.99
N TYR A 224 17.11 17.37 11.33
CA TYR A 224 17.74 16.32 10.55
C TYR A 224 18.47 16.89 9.33
N CYS A 225 17.77 17.63 8.47
CA CYS A 225 18.33 18.16 7.22
C CYS A 225 19.56 19.04 7.44
N ARG A 226 19.59 19.85 8.51
CA ARG A 226 20.75 20.69 8.83
C ARG A 226 21.95 19.89 9.34
N ALA A 227 21.71 18.80 10.06
CA ALA A 227 22.77 17.99 10.63
C ALA A 227 23.39 17.02 9.61
N THR A 228 22.59 16.54 8.65
CA THR A 228 23.00 15.49 7.71
C THR A 228 23.18 15.99 6.27
N GLY A 229 22.70 17.19 5.94
CA GLY A 229 22.63 17.68 4.56
C GLY A 229 21.50 17.05 3.74
N ALA A 230 20.62 16.26 4.36
CA ALA A 230 19.55 15.57 3.66
C ALA A 230 18.58 16.49 2.90
N VAL A 231 18.10 16.00 1.77
CA VAL A 231 17.09 16.71 0.97
C VAL A 231 15.72 16.53 1.62
N TYR A 232 15.04 17.64 1.93
CA TYR A 232 13.65 17.60 2.36
C TYR A 232 12.75 17.27 1.16
N ARG A 233 11.95 16.21 1.27
CA ARG A 233 11.01 15.77 0.24
C ARG A 233 9.58 15.98 0.72
N PRO A 234 8.85 17.01 0.24
CA PRO A 234 7.47 17.26 0.67
C PRO A 234 6.58 16.06 0.40
N HIS A 235 5.59 15.81 1.26
CA HIS A 235 4.52 14.89 0.92
C HIS A 235 3.70 15.42 -0.26
N PRO A 236 3.16 14.59 -1.17
CA PRO A 236 2.24 15.04 -2.23
C PRO A 236 1.04 15.86 -1.72
N ALA A 237 0.61 15.60 -0.48
CA ALA A 237 -0.50 16.32 0.17
C ALA A 237 -0.10 17.68 0.77
N GLU A 238 1.19 18.07 0.79
CA GLU A 238 1.66 19.38 1.27
C GLU A 238 1.39 20.51 0.25
N THR A 239 0.14 20.63 -0.18
CA THR A 239 -0.33 21.59 -1.18
C THR A 239 -1.01 22.81 -0.57
N ASP A 240 -1.11 22.89 0.76
CA ASP A 240 -1.71 24.05 1.41
C ASP A 240 -0.76 25.28 1.37
N LYS A 241 -1.32 26.48 1.56
CA LYS A 241 -0.55 27.73 1.50
C LYS A 241 0.55 27.78 2.57
N LEU A 242 0.31 27.25 3.76
CA LEU A 242 1.29 27.27 4.86
C LEU A 242 2.46 26.33 4.57
N SER A 243 2.20 25.16 3.98
CA SER A 243 3.25 24.24 3.51
C SER A 243 4.16 24.93 2.51
N ARG A 244 3.59 25.50 1.44
CA ARG A 244 4.36 26.20 0.41
C ARG A 244 5.16 27.39 0.96
N MET A 245 4.58 28.17 1.88
CA MET A 245 5.30 29.26 2.53
C MET A 245 6.46 28.75 3.38
N THR A 246 6.25 27.65 4.13
CA THR A 246 7.30 27.01 4.93
C THR A 246 8.45 26.54 4.04
N HIS A 247 8.13 25.88 2.92
CA HIS A 247 9.12 25.42 1.93
C HIS A 247 9.93 26.60 1.36
N ALA A 248 9.27 27.69 0.96
CA ALA A 248 9.94 28.87 0.43
C ALA A 248 10.89 29.54 1.46
N VAL A 249 10.48 29.57 2.74
CA VAL A 249 11.34 30.07 3.83
C VAL A 249 12.56 29.17 4.01
N TRP A 250 12.38 27.84 4.00
CA TRP A 250 13.48 26.90 4.15
C TRP A 250 14.47 26.95 2.99
N GLN A 251 14.01 27.08 1.74
CA GLN A 251 14.89 27.28 0.58
C GLN A 251 15.74 28.55 0.73
N ARG A 252 15.15 29.65 1.19
CA ARG A 252 15.90 30.89 1.47
C ARG A 252 16.91 30.73 2.60
N GLN A 253 16.70 29.79 3.50
CA GLN A 253 17.62 29.42 4.58
C GLN A 253 18.65 28.36 4.17
N GLY A 254 18.73 28.01 2.87
CA GLY A 254 19.72 27.09 2.33
C GLY A 254 19.35 25.61 2.42
N LEU A 255 18.12 25.24 2.77
CA LEU A 255 17.67 23.85 2.70
C LEU A 255 17.34 23.45 1.26
N THR A 256 17.86 22.30 0.84
CA THR A 256 17.48 21.65 -0.42
C THR A 256 16.11 21.01 -0.29
N ILE A 257 15.16 21.43 -1.12
CA ILE A 257 13.83 20.83 -1.23
C ILE A 257 13.75 20.05 -2.54
N GLY A 258 13.51 18.74 -2.43
CA GLY A 258 13.34 17.85 -3.57
C GLY A 258 11.90 17.77 -4.07
N SER A 259 11.70 17.04 -5.16
CA SER A 259 10.37 16.77 -5.72
C SER A 259 9.72 15.57 -5.04
N SER A 260 8.40 15.64 -4.83
CA SER A 260 7.58 14.49 -4.45
C SER A 260 7.30 13.54 -5.63
N ALA A 261 7.51 13.99 -6.87
CA ALA A 261 7.24 13.22 -8.08
C ALA A 261 8.23 12.08 -8.33
N THR A 262 9.46 12.17 -7.80
CA THR A 262 10.45 11.09 -7.91
C THR A 262 10.07 9.95 -6.95
N PRO A 263 9.88 8.70 -7.39
CA PRO A 263 9.61 7.60 -6.46
C PRO A 263 10.71 7.45 -5.40
N LEU A 264 10.36 7.12 -4.16
CA LEU A 264 11.33 6.92 -3.07
C LEU A 264 12.40 5.89 -3.42
N ALA A 265 12.01 4.83 -4.15
CA ALA A 265 12.90 3.79 -4.66
C ALA A 265 14.03 4.31 -5.58
N ARG A 266 13.89 5.51 -6.16
CA ARG A 266 14.91 6.13 -7.03
C ARG A 266 15.83 7.11 -6.30
N THR A 267 15.62 7.34 -5.01
CA THR A 267 16.51 8.18 -4.19
C THR A 267 17.70 7.35 -3.68
N THR A 268 18.87 7.98 -3.56
CA THR A 268 20.05 7.36 -2.94
C THR A 268 20.19 7.79 -1.49
N GLY A 269 21.06 7.08 -0.75
CA GLY A 269 21.34 7.39 0.65
C GLY A 269 20.21 7.05 1.62
N PRO A 270 20.34 7.51 2.88
CA PRO A 270 19.45 7.14 3.95
C PRO A 270 18.09 7.82 3.85
N VAL A 271 17.10 7.23 4.52
CA VAL A 271 15.73 7.77 4.61
C VAL A 271 15.38 8.08 6.04
N ALA A 272 14.99 9.32 6.32
CA ALA A 272 14.46 9.69 7.62
C ALA A 272 13.07 10.30 7.52
N ALA A 273 12.28 10.14 8.57
CA ALA A 273 10.98 10.78 8.71
C ALA A 273 10.63 10.93 10.19
N VAL A 274 9.44 11.48 10.48
CA VAL A 274 8.92 11.43 11.85
C VAL A 274 8.16 10.12 12.08
N PHE A 275 7.21 9.77 11.21
CA PHE A 275 6.40 8.54 11.31
C PHE A 275 5.88 8.06 9.94
N SER A 276 6.67 8.26 8.88
CA SER A 276 6.28 7.86 7.51
C SER A 276 6.50 6.37 7.28
N THR A 277 5.56 5.71 6.58
CA THR A 277 5.71 4.34 6.07
C THR A 277 6.99 4.16 5.23
N GLY A 278 7.45 5.23 4.56
CA GLY A 278 8.65 5.20 3.74
C GLY A 278 9.94 4.85 4.49
N VAL A 279 9.97 4.98 5.81
CA VAL A 279 11.08 4.48 6.65
C VAL A 279 11.14 2.95 6.62
N LEU A 280 9.99 2.28 6.72
CA LEU A 280 9.94 0.81 6.65
C LEU A 280 10.12 0.30 5.23
N GLU A 281 9.65 1.04 4.22
CA GLU A 281 9.93 0.71 2.81
C GLU A 281 11.44 0.77 2.53
N ALA A 282 12.12 1.80 3.03
CA ALA A 282 13.57 1.92 2.92
C ALA A 282 14.29 0.77 3.64
N ALA A 283 13.88 0.45 4.87
CA ALA A 283 14.43 -0.68 5.62
C ALA A 283 14.22 -2.02 4.90
N ALA A 284 13.02 -2.26 4.36
CA ALA A 284 12.70 -3.44 3.57
C ALA A 284 13.57 -3.54 2.30
N ALA A 285 13.86 -2.41 1.65
CA ALA A 285 14.78 -2.32 0.53
C ALA A 285 16.27 -2.38 0.91
N GLY A 286 16.60 -2.67 2.18
CA GLY A 286 17.98 -2.75 2.67
C GLY A 286 18.69 -1.39 2.77
N ARG A 287 17.95 -0.28 2.75
CA ARG A 287 18.50 1.08 2.85
C ARG A 287 18.53 1.55 4.31
N PRO A 288 19.59 2.24 4.74
CA PRO A 288 19.62 2.87 6.06
C PRO A 288 18.42 3.79 6.26
N ALA A 289 17.68 3.60 7.35
CA ALA A 289 16.49 4.39 7.63
C ALA A 289 16.30 4.63 9.13
N TRP A 290 15.81 5.82 9.47
CA TRP A 290 15.61 6.23 10.86
C TRP A 290 14.34 7.07 11.04
N VAL A 291 13.89 7.14 12.27
CA VAL A 291 12.90 8.13 12.71
C VAL A 291 13.55 9.19 13.57
N THR A 292 13.03 10.41 13.55
CA THR A 292 13.57 11.46 14.42
C THR A 292 12.51 12.46 14.84
N HIS A 293 12.65 12.91 16.08
CA HIS A 293 11.89 14.00 16.66
C HIS A 293 12.68 14.55 17.86
N PRO A 294 12.83 15.88 18.03
CA PRO A 294 13.64 16.44 19.12
C PRO A 294 13.11 16.11 20.52
N ALA A 295 11.79 16.11 20.69
CA ALA A 295 11.10 15.84 21.95
C ALA A 295 9.81 15.07 21.69
N PRO A 296 9.88 13.76 21.36
CA PRO A 296 8.73 12.99 20.89
C PRO A 296 7.65 12.87 21.98
N PRO A 297 6.36 13.09 21.65
CA PRO A 297 5.27 12.75 22.58
C PRO A 297 5.21 11.22 22.80
N ALA A 298 4.58 10.80 23.90
CA ALA A 298 4.51 9.39 24.28
C ALA A 298 3.94 8.48 23.18
N TRP A 299 2.86 8.90 22.52
CA TRP A 299 2.25 8.13 21.43
C TRP A 299 3.22 7.89 20.26
N LEU A 300 4.14 8.82 20.00
CA LEU A 300 5.12 8.70 18.91
C LEU A 300 6.22 7.70 19.28
N LEU A 301 6.61 7.66 20.57
CA LEU A 301 7.52 6.63 21.09
C LEU A 301 6.89 5.24 20.98
N GLU A 302 5.62 5.09 21.37
CA GLU A 302 4.87 3.83 21.24
C GLU A 302 4.71 3.41 19.77
N PHE A 303 4.46 4.37 18.88
CA PHE A 303 4.40 4.12 17.45
C PHE A 303 5.72 3.58 16.91
N TRP A 304 6.85 4.21 17.26
CA TRP A 304 8.16 3.75 16.83
C TRP A 304 8.50 2.36 17.39
N ASP A 305 8.20 2.12 18.66
CA ASP A 305 8.39 0.82 19.29
C ASP A 305 7.56 -0.27 18.61
N ARG A 306 6.31 0.03 18.23
CA ARG A 306 5.43 -0.91 17.52
C ARG A 306 6.03 -1.43 16.23
N TYR A 307 6.69 -0.57 15.48
CA TYR A 307 7.26 -0.89 14.18
C TYR A 307 8.77 -1.13 14.22
N GLY A 308 9.39 -1.20 15.41
CA GLY A 308 10.84 -1.41 15.55
C GLY A 308 11.69 -0.30 14.91
N MET A 309 11.17 0.93 14.86
CA MET A 309 11.85 2.05 14.20
C MET A 309 12.96 2.62 15.08
N THR A 310 14.17 2.70 14.51
CA THR A 310 15.32 3.22 15.26
C THR A 310 15.37 4.75 15.21
N ARG A 311 15.52 5.35 16.38
CA ARG A 311 15.60 6.80 16.54
C ARG A 311 16.99 7.33 16.21
N TRP A 312 17.06 8.33 15.35
CA TRP A 312 18.24 9.15 15.11
C TRP A 312 18.18 10.46 15.90
N GLN A 313 19.33 10.85 16.48
CA GLN A 313 19.54 12.13 17.14
C GLN A 313 20.83 12.80 16.63
N PRO A 314 20.92 14.15 16.64
CA PRO A 314 22.15 14.84 16.27
C PRO A 314 23.37 14.33 17.04
N GLY A 315 24.45 14.03 16.31
CA GLY A 315 25.69 13.51 16.90
C GLY A 315 25.67 12.03 17.28
N THR A 316 24.61 11.30 16.92
CA THR A 316 24.53 9.84 17.10
C THR A 316 24.59 9.12 15.75
N ASP A 317 25.10 7.89 15.76
CA ASP A 317 25.10 6.99 14.60
C ASP A 317 24.46 5.64 14.98
N PRO A 318 23.13 5.61 15.19
CA PRO A 318 22.44 4.41 15.63
C PRO A 318 22.28 3.42 14.48
N THR A 319 22.27 2.13 14.81
CA THR A 319 21.97 1.06 13.84
C THR A 319 20.67 1.35 13.09
N PRO A 320 20.63 1.22 11.75
CA PRO A 320 19.42 1.48 10.98
C PRO A 320 18.21 0.68 11.45
N THR A 321 17.02 1.21 11.16
CA THR A 321 15.75 0.50 11.32
C THR A 321 15.80 -0.82 10.55
N LEU A 322 15.45 -1.91 11.21
CA LEU A 322 15.37 -3.23 10.56
C LEU A 322 14.06 -3.36 9.78
N ALA A 323 14.09 -4.13 8.69
CA ALA A 323 12.88 -4.51 7.99
C ALA A 323 11.93 -5.29 8.91
N LEU A 324 10.63 -5.09 8.73
CA LEU A 324 9.65 -5.99 9.36
C LEU A 324 9.83 -7.41 8.82
N PRO A 325 9.52 -8.45 9.62
CA PRO A 325 9.58 -9.84 9.16
C PRO A 325 8.77 -10.04 7.89
N GLU A 326 9.38 -10.65 6.89
CA GLU A 326 8.73 -10.93 5.61
C GLU A 326 7.73 -12.09 5.78
N PRO A 327 6.49 -11.95 5.29
CA PRO A 327 5.52 -13.04 5.33
C PRO A 327 5.93 -14.20 4.41
N THR A 328 5.48 -15.41 4.69
CA THR A 328 5.77 -16.59 3.84
C THR A 328 5.04 -16.58 2.50
N THR A 329 3.97 -15.79 2.40
CA THR A 329 3.14 -15.66 1.20
C THR A 329 3.05 -14.18 0.84
N GLU A 330 3.09 -13.86 -0.44
CA GLU A 330 2.88 -12.49 -0.91
C GLU A 330 1.56 -11.95 -0.34
N PRO A 331 1.56 -10.78 0.35
CA PRO A 331 0.37 -10.22 0.98
C PRO A 331 -0.82 -10.07 0.03
N ALA A 332 -0.61 -9.59 -1.19
CA ALA A 332 -1.69 -9.49 -2.18
C ALA A 332 -2.31 -10.85 -2.52
N THR A 333 -1.50 -11.91 -2.59
CA THR A 333 -1.97 -13.28 -2.81
C THR A 333 -2.71 -13.82 -1.58
N ALA A 334 -2.23 -13.54 -0.37
CA ALA A 334 -2.90 -13.93 0.87
C ALA A 334 -4.27 -13.23 1.03
N ILE A 335 -4.33 -11.93 0.75
CA ILE A 335 -5.59 -11.15 0.74
C ILE A 335 -6.56 -11.70 -0.32
N ALA A 336 -6.07 -11.98 -1.54
CA ALA A 336 -6.88 -12.57 -2.60
C ALA A 336 -7.52 -13.91 -2.16
N ALA A 337 -6.72 -14.81 -1.57
CA ALA A 337 -7.21 -16.10 -1.07
C ALA A 337 -8.28 -15.94 0.02
N HIS A 338 -8.18 -14.92 0.87
CA HIS A 338 -9.18 -14.64 1.92
C HIS A 338 -10.53 -14.15 1.36
N LEU A 339 -10.49 -13.43 0.24
CA LEU A 339 -11.70 -12.87 -0.39
C LEU A 339 -12.35 -13.85 -1.35
N PHE A 340 -11.57 -14.71 -1.99
CA PHE A 340 -12.06 -15.60 -3.02
C PHE A 340 -11.70 -17.07 -2.68
N PRO A 341 -12.30 -17.63 -1.62
CA PRO A 341 -12.05 -19.00 -1.21
C PRO A 341 -12.70 -19.96 -2.22
N GLY A 342 -11.91 -20.66 -3.03
CA GLY A 342 -12.45 -21.63 -3.99
C GLY A 342 -11.61 -21.92 -5.23
N ALA A 343 -10.58 -21.13 -5.51
CA ALA A 343 -9.61 -21.43 -6.55
C ALA A 343 -8.26 -21.73 -5.89
N ALA A 344 -8.12 -22.98 -5.45
CA ALA A 344 -6.81 -23.54 -5.14
C ALA A 344 -5.94 -23.49 -6.41
N PRO A 345 -4.61 -23.29 -6.29
CA PRO A 345 -3.72 -23.54 -7.41
C PRO A 345 -3.98 -24.98 -7.90
N HIS A 346 -4.04 -25.18 -9.22
CA HIS A 346 -3.96 -26.50 -9.81
C HIS A 346 -2.66 -27.15 -9.33
N THR A 347 -2.69 -27.86 -8.21
CA THR A 347 -1.72 -28.90 -7.93
C THR A 347 -1.90 -29.92 -9.05
N GLU A 348 -0.83 -30.13 -9.83
CA GLU A 348 -0.71 -31.21 -10.79
C GLU A 348 -1.39 -32.45 -10.20
N ARG A 349 -2.51 -32.85 -10.80
CA ARG A 349 -2.98 -34.20 -10.60
C ARG A 349 -1.91 -35.07 -11.23
N ASP A 350 -1.29 -35.88 -10.38
CA ASP A 350 -0.50 -37.04 -10.73
C ASP A 350 -0.96 -37.58 -12.08
N SER A 351 -0.05 -37.51 -13.05
CA SER A 351 -0.08 -38.30 -14.26
C SER A 351 0.09 -39.77 -13.87
N GLY A 352 -1.02 -40.34 -13.37
CA GLY A 352 -1.24 -41.76 -13.27
C GLY A 352 -1.08 -42.35 -14.66
N SER A 353 0.10 -42.91 -14.90
CA SER A 353 0.42 -43.76 -16.04
C SER A 353 -0.66 -44.82 -16.21
N SER A 354 -1.50 -44.65 -17.23
CA SER A 354 -2.31 -45.73 -17.77
C SER A 354 -1.84 -46.00 -19.18
N SER A 355 -0.99 -47.02 -19.29
CA SER A 355 -0.50 -47.63 -20.51
C SER A 355 -1.63 -47.92 -21.49
N HIS A 356 -1.59 -47.26 -22.66
CA HIS A 356 -2.37 -47.61 -23.83
C HIS A 356 -1.65 -48.73 -24.61
N HIS A 357 -2.26 -49.91 -24.67
CA HIS A 357 -1.95 -50.93 -25.67
C HIS A 357 -3.00 -50.82 -26.79
N PRO A 358 -2.61 -50.65 -28.06
CA PRO A 358 -3.55 -50.64 -29.17
C PRO A 358 -3.87 -52.10 -29.57
N GLY A 359 -5.16 -52.43 -29.61
CA GLY A 359 -5.63 -53.73 -30.10
C GLY A 359 -5.57 -53.85 -31.63
N PRO A 360 -5.78 -55.07 -32.16
CA PRO A 360 -6.25 -55.24 -33.52
C PRO A 360 -7.59 -56.00 -33.62
N ASN A 361 -8.51 -55.37 -34.33
CA ASN A 361 -9.42 -55.87 -35.36
C ASN A 361 -10.03 -57.29 -35.29
N THR A 362 -11.38 -57.28 -35.27
CA THR A 362 -12.34 -58.07 -36.10
C THR A 362 -12.14 -59.57 -36.30
N LEU A 363 -13.13 -60.37 -35.87
CA LEU A 363 -14.04 -61.18 -36.73
C LEU A 363 -14.91 -62.13 -35.88
N ARG A 364 -16.24 -62.15 -36.14
CA ARG A 364 -17.19 -63.19 -35.68
C ARG A 364 -16.89 -64.54 -36.36
N PRO A 365 -17.29 -65.68 -35.76
CA PRO A 365 -18.48 -66.35 -36.29
C PRO A 365 -19.40 -67.02 -35.25
N ARG A 366 -20.52 -67.52 -35.78
CA ARG A 366 -21.71 -68.15 -35.19
C ARG A 366 -21.45 -69.51 -34.53
N GLY A 367 -22.34 -69.87 -33.60
CA GLY A 367 -22.67 -71.23 -33.11
C GLY A 367 -23.44 -71.07 -31.79
N GLY A 368 -24.71 -71.41 -31.65
CA GLY A 368 -25.31 -72.72 -31.89
C GLY A 368 -25.68 -73.31 -30.53
N GLN A 369 -26.91 -73.04 -30.07
CA GLN A 369 -27.59 -73.88 -29.08
C GLN A 369 -28.59 -74.77 -29.85
N PRO A 370 -28.91 -75.97 -29.33
CA PRO A 370 -29.11 -77.20 -30.09
C PRO A 370 -30.20 -77.15 -31.16
#